data_AF-A0A0C9UL12-F1
#
_entry.id   AF-A0A0C9UL12-F1
#
_cell.length_a   1.000
_cell.length_b   1.000
_cell.length_c   1.000
_cell.angle_alpha   90.00
_cell.angle_beta   90.00
_cell.angle_gamma   90.00
#
_symmetry.space_group_name_H-M   'P 1'
#
loop_
_entity.id
_entity.type
_entity.pdbx_description
1 polymer ?
#
loop_
_entity_poly.entity_id
_entity_poly.type
_entity_poly.pdbx_seq_one_letter_code
_entity_poly.pdbx_strand_id
1 'polypeptide(L)'
;YVADDYPMRLPLELGSAQATFDCSARYMVNTNISREVWSKSTDTQGGGFVRLGEDYRVFAVSMFHQLHCISALHTAITMQTSQHSDLGGHVQHCLNYLRQFILCSADDTVEPVVTLSRLQSQGCAAPFTRTCRNWERLYDFSAANYLEFHQYK
;
A
#
# COMPACT_ATOMS: atom_id res chain seq x y z
N TYR A 1 15.94 19.59 5.30
CA TYR A 1 14.65 19.38 5.97
C TYR A 1 14.84 19.58 7.46
N VAL A 2 14.40 20.70 8.00
CA VAL A 2 14.55 21.07 9.43
C VAL A 2 13.16 21.06 10.09
N ALA A 3 13.04 20.48 11.29
CA ALA A 3 11.80 20.40 12.06
C ALA A 3 10.58 19.87 11.26
N ASP A 4 9.63 20.74 10.92
CA ASP A 4 8.39 20.39 10.21
C ASP A 4 8.45 20.59 8.69
N ASP A 5 9.64 20.76 8.13
CA ASP A 5 9.85 20.76 6.68
C ASP A 5 10.01 19.30 6.17
N TYR A 6 9.19 18.94 5.19
CA TYR A 6 9.12 17.62 4.58
C TYR A 6 9.02 17.77 3.07
N PRO A 7 9.81 17.03 2.27
CA PRO A 7 9.48 16.90 0.87
C PRO A 7 8.18 16.12 0.75
N MET A 8 7.27 16.53 -0.13
CA MET A 8 6.07 15.72 -0.38
C MET A 8 6.38 14.47 -1.21
N ARG A 9 7.46 14.48 -2.00
CA ARG A 9 7.82 13.44 -2.98
C ARG A 9 9.31 13.16 -2.94
N LEU A 10 9.70 11.96 -3.35
CA LEU A 10 11.12 11.66 -3.54
C LEU A 10 11.67 12.53 -4.69
N PRO A 11 12.93 12.99 -4.61
CA PRO A 11 13.56 13.78 -5.67
C PRO A 11 14.03 12.86 -6.81
N LEU A 12 13.10 12.09 -7.39
CA LEU A 12 13.38 11.12 -8.44
C LEU A 12 12.22 11.05 -9.44
N GLU A 13 12.56 10.93 -10.72
CA GLU A 13 11.58 10.72 -11.79
C GLU A 13 11.36 9.22 -11.99
N LEU A 14 10.14 8.73 -11.71
CA LEU A 14 9.83 7.29 -11.75
C LEU A 14 9.70 6.74 -13.18
N GLY A 15 9.29 7.58 -14.14
CA GLY A 15 8.91 7.14 -15.48
C GLY A 15 7.72 6.17 -15.49
N SER A 16 7.55 5.45 -16.60
CA SER A 16 6.50 4.44 -16.75
C SER A 16 7.10 3.04 -16.78
N ALA A 17 6.49 2.11 -16.05
CA ALA A 17 6.82 0.69 -16.10
C ALA A 17 5.60 -0.13 -16.51
N GLN A 18 5.81 -1.14 -17.36
CA GLN A 18 4.79 -2.14 -17.66
C GLN A 18 5.04 -3.38 -16.81
N ALA A 19 3.98 -3.92 -16.22
CA ALA A 19 4.04 -5.13 -15.43
C ALA A 19 2.87 -6.05 -15.81
N THR A 20 3.15 -7.34 -15.92
CA THR A 20 2.13 -8.39 -16.05
C THR A 20 2.06 -9.13 -14.73
N PHE A 21 0.88 -9.15 -14.11
CA PHE A 21 0.63 -9.89 -12.89
C PHE A 21 -0.05 -11.21 -13.22
N ASP A 22 0.55 -12.32 -12.81
CA ASP A 22 -0.01 -13.66 -12.98
C ASP A 22 -0.74 -14.13 -11.71
N CYS A 23 -1.65 -15.10 -11.89
CA CYS A 23 -2.22 -15.85 -10.77
C CYS A 23 -1.22 -16.93 -10.29
N SER A 24 0.03 -16.56 -9.99
CA SER A 24 1.01 -17.54 -9.53
C SER A 24 0.77 -17.97 -8.08
N ALA A 25 1.03 -19.25 -7.80
CA ALA A 25 0.92 -19.84 -6.47
C ALA A 25 1.82 -19.18 -5.39
N ARG A 26 2.72 -18.28 -5.81
CA ARG A 26 3.70 -17.57 -4.97
C ARG A 26 3.07 -16.61 -3.96
N TYR A 27 1.85 -16.14 -4.22
CA TYR A 27 1.13 -15.21 -3.34
C TYR A 27 -0.05 -15.86 -2.59
N MET A 28 -0.13 -17.21 -2.55
CA MET A 28 -1.26 -17.93 -1.91
C MET A 28 -1.14 -18.05 -0.38
N VAL A 29 -2.18 -17.64 0.34
CA VAL A 29 -2.29 -17.47 1.80
C VAL A 29 -1.86 -18.70 2.64
N ASN A 30 -1.85 -19.92 2.07
CA ASN A 30 -1.64 -21.17 2.81
C ASN A 30 -0.34 -21.92 2.48
N THR A 31 0.63 -21.28 1.84
CA THR A 31 1.93 -21.91 1.56
C THR A 31 3.05 -21.27 2.39
N ASN A 32 4.06 -22.05 2.80
CA ASN A 32 5.27 -21.49 3.41
C ASN A 32 5.96 -20.45 2.51
N ILE A 33 5.80 -20.61 1.19
CA ILE A 33 6.29 -19.70 0.15
C ILE A 33 5.64 -18.31 0.29
N SER A 34 4.35 -18.23 0.59
CA SER A 34 3.65 -16.93 0.66
C SER A 34 4.15 -16.04 1.79
N ARG A 35 4.40 -16.58 2.98
CA ARG A 35 4.91 -15.81 4.12
C ARG A 35 6.27 -15.22 3.80
N GLU A 36 7.13 -16.01 3.15
CA GLU A 36 8.45 -15.56 2.71
C GLU A 36 8.33 -14.47 1.61
N VAL A 37 7.46 -14.65 0.63
CA VAL A 37 7.24 -13.68 -0.46
C VAL A 37 6.69 -12.34 0.08
N TRP A 38 5.71 -12.38 0.98
CA TRP A 38 5.17 -11.18 1.62
C TRP A 38 6.21 -10.48 2.48
N SER A 39 7.00 -11.22 3.27
CA SER A 39 8.12 -10.66 4.04
C SER A 39 9.19 -10.04 3.15
N LYS A 40 9.55 -10.71 2.05
CA LYS A 40 10.57 -10.22 1.10
C LYS A 40 10.11 -9.02 0.27
N SER A 41 8.81 -8.87 0.05
CA SER A 41 8.27 -7.72 -0.70
C SER A 41 8.53 -6.36 -0.01
N THR A 42 8.84 -6.38 1.28
CA THR A 42 9.22 -5.21 2.09
C THR A 42 10.69 -5.22 2.51
N ASP A 43 11.42 -6.29 2.17
CA ASP A 43 12.81 -6.52 2.57
C ASP A 43 13.78 -5.82 1.61
N THR A 44 13.74 -4.49 1.66
CA THR A 44 14.81 -3.67 1.10
C THR A 44 15.91 -3.50 2.15
N GLN A 45 17.15 -3.26 1.74
CA GLN A 45 18.27 -3.05 2.69
C GLN A 45 18.00 -1.90 3.69
N GLY A 46 17.10 -0.98 3.35
CA GLY A 46 16.64 0.12 4.21
C GLY A 46 15.24 -0.05 4.80
N GLY A 47 14.56 -1.19 4.63
CA GLY A 47 13.20 -1.44 5.14
C GLY A 47 12.12 -0.50 4.58
N GLY A 48 12.37 0.12 3.42
CA GLY A 48 11.47 1.12 2.83
C GLY A 48 11.69 2.54 3.35
N PHE A 49 12.74 2.77 4.13
CA PHE A 49 13.12 4.08 4.64
C PHE A 49 14.24 4.72 3.80
N VAL A 50 14.17 6.04 3.65
CA VAL A 50 15.18 6.87 3.01
C VAL A 50 15.70 7.93 3.99
N ARG A 51 16.88 8.47 3.70
CA ARG A 51 17.48 9.59 4.43
C ARG A 51 17.68 10.77 3.49
N LEU A 52 17.10 11.93 3.81
CA LEU A 52 17.10 13.10 2.92
C LEU A 52 17.54 14.38 3.66
N GLY A 53 18.09 15.33 2.90
CA GLY A 53 18.61 16.61 3.42
C GLY A 53 19.99 16.48 4.07
N GLU A 54 20.58 17.63 4.45
CA GLU A 54 21.93 17.70 5.04
C GLU A 54 22.04 16.92 6.36
N ASP A 55 20.96 16.88 7.15
CA ASP A 55 20.89 16.15 8.42
C ASP A 55 20.55 14.65 8.26
N TYR A 56 20.42 14.14 7.03
CA TYR A 56 20.08 12.74 6.74
C TYR A 56 18.84 12.23 7.51
N ARG A 57 17.81 13.08 7.59
CA ARG A 57 16.57 12.78 8.30
C ARG A 57 15.87 11.57 7.69
N VAL A 58 15.38 10.67 8.54
CA VAL A 58 14.71 9.42 8.13
C VAL A 58 13.25 9.68 7.75
N PHE A 59 12.83 9.11 6.63
CA PHE A 59 11.44 9.11 6.17
C PHE A 59 11.05 7.74 5.63
N ALA A 60 9.76 7.40 5.70
CA ALA A 60 9.22 6.22 5.04
C ALA A 60 8.77 6.58 3.62
N VAL A 61 8.97 5.66 2.67
CA VAL A 61 8.40 5.79 1.32
C VAL A 61 7.04 5.10 1.30
N SER A 62 6.02 5.80 0.82
CA SER A 62 4.61 5.38 0.90
C SER A 62 4.38 3.99 0.31
N MET A 63 4.92 3.69 -0.88
CA MET A 63 4.79 2.36 -1.50
C MET A 63 5.26 1.22 -0.58
N PHE A 64 6.43 1.36 0.06
CA PHE A 64 6.96 0.32 0.94
C PHE A 64 6.17 0.23 2.26
N HIS A 65 5.71 1.36 2.79
CA HIS A 65 4.83 1.36 3.95
C HIS A 65 3.49 0.68 3.65
N GLN A 66 2.90 0.92 2.47
CA GLN A 66 1.68 0.24 2.01
C GLN A 66 1.89 -1.27 1.89
N LEU A 67 3.01 -1.72 1.31
CA LEU A 67 3.38 -3.14 1.25
C LEU A 67 3.53 -3.76 2.65
N HIS A 68 4.14 -3.04 3.59
CA HIS A 68 4.25 -3.46 4.99
C HIS A 68 2.88 -3.64 5.65
N CYS A 69 1.97 -2.67 5.49
CA CYS A 69 0.63 -2.74 6.05
C CYS A 69 -0.16 -3.94 5.50
N ILE A 70 -0.13 -4.19 4.19
CA ILE A 70 -0.88 -5.34 3.63
C ILE A 70 -0.26 -6.68 4.03
N SER A 71 1.06 -6.75 4.24
CA SER A 71 1.73 -7.93 4.79
C SER A 71 1.33 -8.21 6.25
N ALA A 72 1.19 -7.15 7.06
CA ALA A 72 0.66 -7.23 8.42
C ALA A 72 -0.81 -7.70 8.43
N LEU A 73 -1.66 -7.17 7.53
CA LEU A 73 -3.04 -7.63 7.37
C LEU A 73 -3.13 -9.08 6.92
N HIS A 74 -2.32 -9.49 5.94
CA HIS A 74 -2.21 -10.89 5.53
C HIS A 74 -1.92 -11.80 6.73
N THR A 75 -0.94 -11.42 7.55
CA THR A 75 -0.58 -12.17 8.77
C THR A 75 -1.73 -12.22 9.76
N ALA A 76 -2.37 -11.08 10.07
CA ALA A 76 -3.48 -11.02 11.01
C ALA A 76 -4.68 -11.88 10.57
N ILE A 77 -5.01 -11.86 9.27
CA ILE A 77 -6.13 -12.62 8.73
C ILE A 77 -5.79 -14.11 8.67
N THR A 78 -4.61 -14.50 8.16
CA THR A 78 -4.18 -15.91 8.08
C THR A 78 -4.14 -16.60 9.45
N MET A 79 -3.82 -15.87 10.52
CA MET A 79 -3.81 -16.40 11.89
C MET A 79 -5.21 -16.69 12.44
N GLN A 80 -6.26 -16.05 11.91
CA GLN A 80 -7.65 -16.19 12.36
C GLN A 80 -8.51 -17.06 11.43
N THR A 81 -8.21 -17.12 10.13
CA THR A 81 -9.06 -17.78 9.11
C THR A 81 -8.80 -19.28 8.95
N SER A 82 -8.07 -19.93 9.86
CA SER A 82 -7.83 -21.38 9.81
C SER A 82 -9.11 -22.24 9.98
N GLN A 83 -10.29 -21.62 10.15
CA GLN A 83 -11.58 -22.30 10.36
C GLN A 83 -12.67 -22.01 9.30
N HIS A 84 -12.47 -21.12 8.32
CA HIS A 84 -13.52 -20.79 7.32
C HIS A 84 -12.99 -20.83 5.87
N SER A 85 -13.36 -21.87 5.11
CA SER A 85 -12.83 -22.18 3.77
C SER A 85 -13.26 -21.23 2.66
N ASP A 86 -14.45 -20.62 2.75
CA ASP A 86 -15.04 -19.92 1.59
C ASP A 86 -14.52 -18.48 1.42
N LEU A 87 -14.05 -17.85 2.51
CA LEU A 87 -13.54 -16.48 2.49
C LEU A 87 -12.03 -16.41 2.20
N GLY A 88 -11.29 -17.49 2.43
CA GLY A 88 -9.82 -17.50 2.30
C GLY A 88 -9.34 -17.18 0.88
N GLY A 89 -9.99 -17.75 -0.13
CA GLY A 89 -9.65 -17.49 -1.53
C GLY A 89 -9.95 -16.05 -1.97
N HIS A 90 -11.05 -15.47 -1.49
CA HIS A 90 -11.41 -14.09 -1.82
C HIS A 90 -10.48 -13.08 -1.13
N VAL A 91 -10.20 -13.26 0.17
CA VAL A 91 -9.22 -12.43 0.91
C VAL A 91 -7.86 -12.45 0.23
N GLN A 92 -7.39 -13.64 -0.17
CA GLN A 92 -6.13 -13.79 -0.89
C GLN A 92 -6.12 -12.96 -2.19
N HIS A 93 -7.17 -13.11 -2.99
CA HIS A 93 -7.32 -12.38 -4.23
C HIS A 93 -7.27 -10.86 -3.98
N CYS A 94 -8.02 -10.38 -2.98
CA CYS A 94 -8.05 -8.96 -2.60
C CYS A 94 -6.67 -8.45 -2.17
N LEU A 95 -5.95 -9.17 -1.31
CA LEU A 95 -4.62 -8.75 -0.85
C LEU A 95 -3.62 -8.71 -2.01
N ASN A 96 -3.65 -9.69 -2.91
CA ASN A 96 -2.80 -9.66 -4.10
C ASN A 96 -3.19 -8.53 -5.06
N TYR A 97 -4.48 -8.27 -5.26
CA TYR A 97 -4.96 -7.14 -6.06
C TYR A 97 -4.47 -5.79 -5.51
N LEU A 98 -4.54 -5.59 -4.18
CA LEU A 98 -4.00 -4.39 -3.54
C LEU A 98 -2.49 -4.25 -3.73
N ARG A 99 -1.73 -5.35 -3.62
CA ARG A 99 -0.31 -5.36 -3.93
C ARG A 99 -0.02 -4.90 -5.37
N GLN A 100 -0.79 -5.38 -6.34
CA GLN A 100 -0.64 -4.96 -7.74
C GLN A 100 -0.89 -3.46 -7.89
N PHE A 101 -1.95 -2.95 -7.28
CA PHE A 101 -2.25 -1.51 -7.28
C PHE A 101 -1.12 -0.68 -6.67
N ILE A 102 -0.59 -1.09 -5.51
CA ILE A 102 0.54 -0.42 -4.85
C ILE A 102 1.74 -0.35 -5.79
N LEU A 103 2.12 -1.48 -6.40
CA LEU A 103 3.26 -1.54 -7.33
C LEU A 103 3.04 -0.71 -8.59
N CYS A 104 1.83 -0.69 -9.15
CA CYS A 104 1.50 0.13 -10.31
C CYS A 104 1.45 1.63 -10.00
N SER A 105 1.05 1.99 -8.78
CA SER A 105 1.03 3.39 -8.34
C SER A 105 2.43 3.92 -8.04
N ALA A 106 3.34 3.06 -7.60
CA ALA A 106 4.70 3.38 -7.18
C ALA A 106 4.78 4.66 -6.34
N ASP A 107 3.87 4.81 -5.36
CA ASP A 107 3.72 6.04 -4.59
C ASP A 107 5.01 6.42 -3.84
N ASP A 108 5.72 7.41 -4.38
CA ASP A 108 6.95 7.99 -3.86
C ASP A 108 6.71 9.14 -2.88
N THR A 109 5.48 9.27 -2.37
CA THR A 109 5.19 10.21 -1.29
C THR A 109 6.06 9.88 -0.06
N VAL A 110 6.67 10.92 0.50
CA VAL A 110 7.57 10.81 1.65
C VAL A 110 6.77 11.05 2.92
N GLU A 111 6.80 10.08 3.84
CA GLU A 111 6.01 10.10 5.06
C GLU A 111 6.89 10.36 6.29
N PRO A 112 6.43 11.17 7.26
CA PRO A 112 7.11 11.33 8.53
C PRO A 112 7.09 10.02 9.32
N VAL A 113 8.25 9.65 9.88
CA VAL A 113 8.30 8.52 10.82
C VAL A 113 7.70 8.95 12.16
N VAL A 114 6.77 8.15 12.66
CA VAL A 114 6.15 8.35 13.98
C VAL A 114 6.73 7.37 14.99
N THR A 115 6.84 7.79 16.25
CA THR A 115 7.26 6.90 17.31
C THR A 115 6.20 5.81 17.57
N LEU A 116 6.65 4.59 17.84
CA LEU A 116 5.77 3.45 18.15
C LEU A 116 4.79 3.74 19.30
N SER A 117 5.22 4.54 20.29
CA SER A 117 4.37 4.98 21.41
C SER A 117 3.18 5.84 20.98
N ARG A 118 3.32 6.66 19.93
CA ARG A 118 2.23 7.48 19.38
C ARG A 118 1.26 6.63 18.56
N LEU A 119 1.77 5.67 17.80
CA LEU A 119 0.94 4.71 17.05
C LEU A 119 0.07 3.86 17.98
N GLN A 120 0.64 3.32 19.06
CA GLN A 120 -0.09 2.44 19.99
C GLN A 120 -1.17 3.17 20.80
N SER A 121 -1.00 4.46 21.06
CA SER A 121 -1.93 5.23 21.90
C SER A 121 -3.09 5.85 21.11
N GLN A 122 -2.90 6.20 19.83
CA GLN A 122 -3.90 6.92 19.03
C GLN A 122 -4.33 6.21 17.75
N GLY A 123 -3.63 5.14 17.33
CA GLY A 123 -3.90 4.46 16.07
C GLY A 123 -3.67 5.32 14.82
N CYS A 124 -3.04 6.48 14.96
CA CYS A 124 -2.82 7.44 13.87
C CYS A 124 -1.35 7.82 13.74
N ALA A 125 -0.89 7.98 12.50
CA ALA A 125 0.38 8.61 12.19
C ALA A 125 0.30 10.15 12.42
N ALA A 126 1.45 10.82 12.40
CA ALA A 126 1.51 12.27 12.37
C ALA A 126 0.80 12.77 11.11
N PRO A 127 0.09 13.91 11.18
CA PRO A 127 -0.54 14.48 10.00
C PRO A 127 0.53 14.81 8.96
N PHE A 128 0.25 14.46 7.70
CA PHE A 128 1.01 14.89 6.54
C PHE A 128 0.07 15.02 5.36
N THR A 129 0.46 15.84 4.38
CA THR A 129 -0.35 16.10 3.20
C THR A 129 0.01 15.09 2.11
N ARG A 130 -1.02 14.46 1.53
CA ARG A 130 -0.90 13.67 0.30
C ARG A 130 -1.61 14.39 -0.83
N THR A 131 -0.99 14.43 -2.01
CA THR A 131 -1.66 14.89 -3.23
C THR A 131 -2.30 13.69 -3.90
N CYS A 132 -3.64 13.66 -3.91
CA CYS A 132 -4.42 12.56 -4.47
C CYS A 132 -4.99 12.93 -5.84
N ARG A 133 -5.26 11.92 -6.67
CA ARG A 133 -6.20 12.10 -7.79
C ARG A 133 -7.59 12.36 -7.22
N ASN A 134 -8.35 13.26 -7.84
CA ASN A 134 -9.72 13.52 -7.42
C ASN A 134 -10.60 12.28 -7.66
N TRP A 135 -10.88 11.54 -6.58
CA TRP A 135 -11.69 10.32 -6.63
C TRP A 135 -13.18 10.61 -6.82
N GLU A 136 -13.67 11.78 -6.41
CA GLU A 136 -15.08 12.18 -6.56
C GLU A 136 -15.50 12.14 -8.03
N ARG A 137 -14.60 12.52 -8.94
CA ARG A 137 -14.84 12.43 -10.39
C ARG A 137 -15.14 11.01 -10.88
N LEU A 138 -14.61 9.98 -10.22
CA LEU A 138 -14.93 8.58 -10.55
C LEU A 138 -16.31 8.19 -10.00
N TYR A 139 -16.69 8.68 -8.81
CA TYR A 139 -18.02 8.46 -8.26
C TYR A 139 -19.09 9.11 -9.14
N ASP A 140 -18.88 10.38 -9.51
CA ASP A 140 -19.79 11.13 -10.39
C ASP A 140 -20.00 10.42 -11.72
N PHE A 141 -18.89 10.00 -12.35
CA PHE A 141 -18.93 9.30 -13.63
C PHE A 141 -19.66 7.95 -13.53
N SER A 142 -19.34 7.15 -12.51
CA SER A 142 -19.97 5.83 -12.30
C SER A 142 -21.48 5.95 -12.10
N ALA A 143 -21.91 6.91 -11.28
CA ALA A 143 -23.32 7.17 -11.04
C ALA A 143 -24.05 7.63 -12.31
N ALA A 144 -23.46 8.56 -13.06
CA ALA A 144 -24.03 9.03 -14.33
C ALA A 144 -24.16 7.89 -15.36
N ASN A 145 -23.12 7.07 -15.50
CA ASN A 145 -23.13 5.94 -16.41
C ASN A 145 -24.19 4.88 -16.05
N TYR A 146 -24.36 4.60 -14.75
CA TYR A 146 -25.43 3.72 -14.27
C TYR A 146 -26.82 4.24 -14.66
N LEU A 147 -27.08 5.53 -14.45
CA LEU A 147 -28.35 6.16 -14.81
C LEU A 147 -28.61 6.12 -16.32
N GLU A 148 -27.60 6.42 -17.13
CA GLU A 148 -27.67 6.35 -18.59
C GLU A 148 -28.05 4.94 -19.07
N PHE A 149 -27.38 3.90 -18.55
CA PHE A 149 -27.69 2.50 -18.88
C PHE A 149 -29.13 2.12 -18.52
N HIS A 150 -29.64 2.61 -17.40
CA HIS A 150 -31.00 2.33 -16.95
C HIS A 150 -32.08 3.15 -17.66
N GLN A 151 -31.74 4.29 -18.24
CA GLN A 151 -32.64 5.05 -19.13
C GLN A 151 -32.69 4.46 -20.55
N TYR A 152 -31.61 3.80 -20.98
CA TYR A 152 -31.55 3.09 -22.26
C TYR A 152 -32.43 1.82 -22.28
N LYS A 153 -32.56 1.14 -21.14
CA LYS A 153 -33.39 -0.06 -21.00
C LYS A 153 -34.88 0.23 -20.93
#